data_AF-A0A936JGE9-F1
#
_entry.id   AF-A0A936JGE9-F1
#
_cell.length_a   1.000
_cell.length_b   1.000
_cell.length_c   1.000
_cell.angle_alpha   90.00
_cell.angle_beta   90.00
_cell.angle_gamma   90.00
#
_symmetry.space_group_name_H-M   'P 1'
#
loop_
_entity.id
_entity.type
_entity.pdbx_description
1 polymer ?
#
loop_
_entity_poly.entity_id
_entity_poly.type
_entity_poly.pdbx_seq_one_letter_code
_entity_poly.pdbx_strand_id
1 'polypeptide(L)' 'MALENDQAPGGFEHNGNLILLDGQGHVRSFCDGTDPTSVDRFILDIETLKGEKNL' A
#
# COMPACT_ATOMS: atom_id res chain seq x y z
N MET A 1 6.27 -3.43 -8.04
CA MET A 1 7.16 -3.94 -9.11
C MET A 1 7.31 -5.44 -8.90
N ALA A 2 7.38 -6.23 -9.96
CA ALA A 2 7.58 -7.68 -9.88
C ALA A 2 8.98 -8.01 -10.40
N LEU A 3 9.72 -8.83 -9.66
CA LEU A 3 11.03 -9.36 -10.05
C LEU A 3 10.87 -10.86 -10.31
N GLU A 4 11.52 -11.39 -11.34
CA GLU A 4 11.57 -12.84 -11.55
C GLU A 4 12.35 -13.49 -10.39
N ASN A 5 11.74 -14.49 -9.75
CA ASN A 5 12.33 -15.27 -8.68
C ASN A 5 11.78 -16.70 -8.71
N ASP A 6 12.61 -17.64 -9.16
CA ASP A 6 12.26 -19.07 -9.27
C ASP A 6 11.94 -19.74 -7.93
N GLN A 7 12.32 -19.13 -6.80
CA GLN A 7 12.01 -19.63 -5.46
C GLN A 7 10.66 -19.10 -4.94
N ALA A 8 10.09 -18.07 -5.58
CA ALA A 8 8.79 -17.54 -5.21
C ALA A 8 7.65 -18.39 -5.83
N PRO A 9 6.53 -18.62 -5.13
CA PRO A 9 5.35 -19.24 -5.72
C PRO A 9 4.89 -18.48 -6.97
N GLY A 10 4.95 -19.12 -8.14
CA GLY A 10 4.58 -18.51 -9.41
C GLY A 10 5.70 -17.78 -10.15
N GLY A 11 6.95 -17.80 -9.63
CA GLY A 11 8.13 -17.30 -10.34
C GLY A 11 8.34 -15.78 -10.28
N PHE A 12 7.52 -15.06 -9.51
CA PHE A 12 7.62 -13.61 -9.36
C PHE A 12 7.53 -13.18 -7.91
N GLU A 13 8.44 -12.31 -7.50
CA GLU A 13 8.43 -11.63 -6.21
C GLU A 13 7.90 -10.20 -6.40
N HIS A 14 6.84 -9.85 -5.67
CA HIS A 14 6.31 -8.49 -5.68
C HIS A 14 6.95 -7.68 -4.55
N ASN A 15 7.33 -6.42 -4.85
CA ASN A 15 7.60 -5.45 -3.80
C ASN A 15 6.33 -5.33 -2.94
N GLY A 16 6.43 -5.66 -1.64
CA GLY A 16 5.32 -5.72 -0.69
C GLY A 16 4.66 -4.37 -0.39
N ASN A 17 5.15 -3.28 -0.98
CA ASN A 17 4.62 -1.96 -0.73
C ASN A 17 3.19 -1.78 -1.29
N LEU A 18 2.31 -1.24 -0.46
CA LEU A 18 0.99 -0.76 -0.83
C LEU A 18 1.00 0.78 -0.93
N ILE A 19 0.18 1.33 -1.83
CA ILE A 19 0.06 2.78 -2.04
C ILE A 19 -1.40 3.18 -1.89
N LEU A 20 -1.67 4.21 -1.09
CA LEU A 20 -2.99 4.82 -0.95
C LEU A 20 -3.11 6.01 -1.90
N LEU A 21 -4.10 5.96 -2.79
CA LEU A 21 -4.47 7.05 -3.69
C LEU A 21 -5.83 7.62 -3.27
N ASP A 22 -6.01 8.94 -3.40
CA ASP A 22 -7.32 9.56 -3.30
C ASP A 22 -8.10 9.49 -4.62
N GLY A 23 -9.37 9.94 -4.61
CA GLY A 23 -10.23 9.94 -5.79
C GLY A 23 -9.77 10.85 -6.94
N GLN A 24 -8.80 11.73 -6.70
CA GLN A 24 -8.17 12.60 -7.70
C GLN A 24 -6.83 12.03 -8.19
N GLY A 25 -6.39 10.89 -7.66
CA GLY A 25 -5.15 10.22 -8.03
C GLY A 25 -3.91 10.73 -7.27
N HIS A 26 -4.07 11.52 -6.20
CA HIS A 26 -2.92 11.91 -5.38
C HIS A 26 -2.49 10.79 -4.45
N VAL A 27 -1.19 10.60 -4.29
CA VAL A 27 -0.62 9.70 -3.29
C VAL A 27 -0.82 10.29 -1.91
N ARG A 28 -1.45 9.52 -1.01
CA ARG A 28 -1.78 9.93 0.37
C ARG A 28 -0.95 9.23 1.42
N SER A 29 -0.56 7.98 1.17
CA SER A 29 0.30 7.19 2.06
C SER A 29 0.88 5.99 1.29
N PHE A 30 1.86 5.32 1.89
CA PHE A 30 2.38 4.03 1.46
C PHE A 30 2.74 3.20 2.68
N CYS A 31 2.79 1.88 2.55
CA CYS A 31 3.19 0.99 3.64
C CYS A 31 3.89 -0.25 3.07
N ASP A 32 4.77 -0.87 3.87
CA ASP A 32 5.20 -2.26 3.65
C ASP A 32 4.08 -3.20 4.10
N GLY A 33 3.52 -3.97 3.16
CA GLY A 33 2.43 -4.92 3.40
C GLY A 33 2.85 -6.20 4.11
N THR A 34 4.15 -6.38 4.36
CA THR A 34 4.71 -7.52 5.10
C THR A 34 5.05 -7.19 6.56
N ASP A 35 5.06 -5.91 6.93
CA ASP A 35 5.21 -5.46 8.32
C ASP A 35 3.84 -5.09 8.93
N PRO A 36 3.36 -5.84 9.94
CA PRO A 36 2.07 -5.56 10.59
C PRO A 36 1.94 -4.14 11.15
N THR A 37 3.03 -3.57 11.69
CA THR A 37 2.99 -2.23 12.30
C THR A 37 2.76 -1.15 11.25
N SER A 38 3.45 -1.27 10.12
CA SER A 38 3.26 -0.46 8.92
C SER A 38 1.83 -0.57 8.38
N VAL A 39 1.25 -1.78 8.32
CA VAL A 39 -0.14 -2.00 7.90
C VAL A 39 -1.14 -1.37 8.86
N ASP A 40 -0.95 -1.52 10.18
CA ASP A 40 -1.84 -0.92 11.18
C ASP A 40 -1.87 0.60 11.05
N ARG A 41 -0.72 1.23 10.81
CA ARG A 41 -0.65 2.68 10.56
C ARG A 41 -1.37 3.05 9.26
N PHE A 42 -1.18 2.27 8.21
CA PHE A 42 -1.80 2.51 6.90
C PHE A 42 -3.33 2.48 6.96
N ILE A 43 -3.91 1.60 7.78
CA ILE A 43 -5.37 1.56 8.02
C ILE A 43 -5.85 2.89 8.64
N LEU A 44 -5.09 3.47 9.57
CA LEU A 44 -5.43 4.78 10.15
C LEU A 44 -5.35 5.92 9.12
N ASP A 45 -4.39 5.84 8.19
CA ASP A 45 -4.27 6.82 7.09
C ASP A 45 -5.48 6.72 6.13
N ILE A 46 -6.01 5.51 5.89
CA ILE A 46 -7.26 5.30 5.12
C ILE A 46 -8.46 5.94 5.83
N GLU A 47 -8.60 5.73 7.13
CA GLU A 47 -9.69 6.34 7.90
C GLU A 47 -9.58 7.87 7.94
N THR A 48 -8.35 8.39 7.99
CA THR A 48 -8.08 9.82 7.87
C THR A 48 -8.56 10.36 6.52
N LEU A 49 -8.18 9.70 5.41
CA LEU A 49 -8.57 10.10 4.06
C LEU A 49 -10.10 10.10 3.88
N LYS A 50 -10.80 9.09 4.42
CA LYS A 50 -12.27 9.03 4.38
C LYS A 50 -12.94 10.20 5.09
N GLY A 51 -12.28 10.79 6.10
CA GLY A 51 -12.76 11.96 6.83
C GLY A 51 -12.46 13.29 6.15
N GLU A 52 -11.59 13.33 5.13
CA GLU A 52 -11.32 14.54 4.37
C GLU A 52 -12.56 14.92 3.55
N LYS A 53 -13.01 16.17 3.65
CA LYS A 53 -14.02 16.68 2.72
C LYS A 53 -13.38 16.79 1.35
N ASN A 54 -13.97 16.16 0.34
CA ASN A 54 -13.65 16.41 -1.06
C ASN A 54 -13.85 17.91 -1.33
N LEU A 55 -12.74 18.66 -1.32
CA LEU A 55 -12.68 20.08 -1.66
C LEU A 55 -12.70 20.26 -3.18
#